data_AF-K0I456-F1
#
_entry.id   AF-K0I456-F1
#
_cell.length_a   1.000
_cell.length_b   1.000
_cell.length_c   1.000
_cell.angle_alpha   90.00
_cell.angle_beta   90.00
_cell.angle_gamma   90.00
#
_symmetry.space_group_name_H-M   'P 1'
#
loop_
_entity.id
_entity.type
_entity.pdbx_description
1 polymer ?
#
loop_
_entity_poly.entity_id
_entity_poly.type
_entity_poly.pdbx_seq_one_letter_code
_entity_poly.pdbx_strand_id
1 'polypeptide(L)'
;MRNVRILLIACLLAVAFASGANARIPRSSAAVAEFKRQNACPINSATRGPCPGYEVDHIVPLCAGGLDTPANMQWLTRQAHREKTKVDVMRCRRSFGRSPQP
;
A
#
# COMPACT_ATOMS: atom_id res chain seq x y z
N MET A 1 -52.84 -5.86 -3.62
CA MET A 1 -51.71 -6.84 -3.75
C MET A 1 -50.74 -6.56 -4.91
N ARG A 2 -50.95 -5.54 -5.76
CA ARG A 2 -50.04 -5.16 -6.87
C ARG A 2 -48.89 -4.22 -6.44
N ASN A 3 -49.02 -3.55 -5.29
CA ASN A 3 -48.11 -2.49 -4.85
C ASN A 3 -47.00 -3.00 -3.91
N VAL A 4 -47.23 -4.13 -3.23
CA VAL A 4 -46.23 -4.78 -2.33
C VAL A 4 -45.11 -5.44 -3.15
N ARG A 5 -45.42 -5.96 -4.35
CA ARG A 5 -44.43 -6.58 -5.24
C ARG A 5 -43.48 -5.55 -5.87
N ILE A 6 -43.94 -4.32 -6.10
CA ILE A 6 -43.11 -3.22 -6.63
C ILE A 6 -42.11 -2.74 -5.56
N LEU A 7 -42.53 -2.68 -4.30
CA LEU A 7 -41.66 -2.30 -3.17
C LEU A 7 -40.57 -3.34 -2.87
N LEU A 8 -40.84 -4.63 -3.10
CA LEU A 8 -39.84 -5.70 -2.94
C LEU A 8 -38.76 -5.69 -4.04
N ILE A 9 -39.10 -5.27 -5.26
CA ILE A 9 -38.13 -5.16 -6.37
C ILE A 9 -37.21 -3.94 -6.18
N ALA A 10 -37.72 -2.84 -5.62
CA ALA A 10 -36.90 -1.67 -5.32
C ALA A 10 -35.87 -1.92 -4.21
N CYS A 11 -36.16 -2.84 -3.28
CA CYS A 11 -35.25 -3.16 -2.17
C CYS A 11 -34.07 -4.07 -2.60
N LEU A 12 -34.24 -4.87 -3.66
CA LEU A 12 -33.18 -5.75 -4.20
C LEU A 12 -32.17 -5.03 -5.11
N LEU A 13 -32.51 -3.85 -5.64
CA LEU A 13 -31.60 -3.06 -6.49
C LEU A 13 -30.66 -2.13 -5.72
N ALA A 14 -30.91 -1.90 -4.43
CA ALA A 14 -30.09 -0.99 -3.61
C ALA A 14 -28.81 -1.64 -3.04
N VAL A 15 -28.67 -2.98 -3.12
CA VAL A 15 -27.54 -3.71 -2.51
C VAL A 15 -26.34 -3.86 -3.46
N ALA A 16 -26.47 -3.49 -4.74
CA ALA A 16 -25.47 -3.80 -5.77
C ALA A 16 -24.39 -2.71 -6.00
N PHE A 17 -24.45 -1.56 -5.33
CA PHE A 17 -23.58 -0.39 -5.65
C PHE A 17 -22.56 -0.02 -4.56
N ALA A 18 -22.22 -0.93 -3.65
CA ALA A 18 -21.07 -0.74 -2.76
C ALA A 18 -19.75 -0.99 -3.52
N SER A 19 -19.44 -0.13 -4.47
CA SER A 19 -18.18 -0.13 -5.21
C SER A 19 -17.01 0.05 -4.23
N GLY A 20 -16.15 -0.97 -4.16
CA GLY A 20 -15.03 -1.06 -3.23
C GLY A 20 -14.13 0.18 -3.22
N ALA A 21 -14.08 0.87 -2.08
CA ALA A 21 -13.09 1.89 -1.85
C ALA A 21 -11.70 1.23 -1.83
N ASN A 22 -10.87 1.53 -2.83
CA ASN A 22 -9.44 1.22 -2.81
C ASN A 22 -8.77 2.14 -1.77
N ALA A 23 -8.88 1.80 -0.48
CA ALA A 23 -8.13 2.48 0.56
C ALA A 23 -6.64 2.33 0.28
N ARG A 24 -5.95 3.43 -0.05
CA ARG A 24 -4.48 3.43 -0.10
C ARG A 24 -3.98 3.18 1.32
N ILE A 25 -3.15 2.16 1.50
CA ILE A 25 -2.50 1.89 2.79
C ILE A 25 -1.64 3.11 3.14
N PRO A 26 -1.93 3.83 4.25
CA PRO A 26 -1.16 5.00 4.63
C PRO A 26 0.27 4.59 4.98
N ARG A 27 1.23 5.45 4.65
CA ARG A 27 2.64 5.29 4.99
C ARG A 27 3.03 6.27 6.09
N SER A 28 3.71 5.80 7.10
CA SER A 28 4.19 6.59 8.24
C SER A 28 5.41 7.41 7.83
N SER A 29 5.24 8.74 7.77
CA SER A 29 6.34 9.68 7.56
C SER A 29 7.38 9.59 8.69
N ALA A 30 6.94 9.26 9.91
CA ALA A 30 7.82 9.05 11.06
C ALA A 30 8.71 7.81 10.89
N ALA A 31 8.15 6.69 10.41
CA ALA A 31 8.92 5.47 10.13
C ALA A 31 9.95 5.70 9.02
N VAL A 32 9.57 6.40 7.95
CA VAL A 32 10.50 6.78 6.87
C VAL A 32 11.61 7.71 7.41
N ALA A 33 11.28 8.67 8.26
CA ALA A 33 12.27 9.56 8.84
C ALA A 33 13.24 8.82 9.76
N GLU A 34 12.77 7.84 10.54
CA GLU A 34 13.61 6.98 11.38
C GLU A 34 14.52 6.09 10.53
N PHE A 35 13.99 5.46 9.49
CA PHE A 35 14.81 4.69 8.54
C PHE A 35 15.96 5.51 7.98
N LYS A 36 15.71 6.75 7.55
CA LYS A 36 16.75 7.64 7.00
C LYS A 36 17.81 8.06 8.03
N ARG A 37 17.44 8.16 9.32
CA ARG A 37 18.40 8.42 10.41
C ARG A 37 19.32 7.22 10.63
N GLN A 38 18.78 6.01 10.58
CA GLN A 38 19.52 4.76 10.77
C GLN A 38 20.33 4.38 9.52
N ASN A 39 19.85 4.74 8.34
CA ASN A 39 20.38 4.35 7.04
C ASN A 39 20.55 5.60 6.16
N ALA A 40 21.73 6.21 6.24
CA ALA A 40 22.05 7.40 5.47
C ALA A 40 21.88 7.18 3.95
N CYS A 41 21.58 8.24 3.21
CA CYS A 41 21.46 8.17 1.76
C CYS A 41 22.76 7.64 1.12
N PRO A 42 22.70 6.62 0.24
CA PRO A 42 23.89 6.00 -0.35
C PRO A 42 24.72 6.94 -1.24
N ILE A 43 24.17 8.08 -1.69
CA ILE A 43 24.86 9.02 -2.59
C ILE A 43 25.53 10.16 -1.86
N ASN A 44 24.88 10.74 -0.85
CA ASN A 44 25.36 11.96 -0.19
C ASN A 44 25.46 11.82 1.33
N SER A 45 25.26 10.62 1.88
CA SER A 45 25.24 10.33 3.32
C SER A 45 24.26 11.19 4.14
N ALA A 46 23.29 11.85 3.49
CA ALA A 46 22.29 12.64 4.20
C ALA A 46 21.36 11.71 4.99
N THR A 47 21.13 12.07 6.26
CA THR A 47 20.20 11.37 7.16
C THR A 47 18.80 12.01 7.17
N ARG A 48 18.62 13.10 6.41
CA ARG A 48 17.37 13.86 6.29
C ARG A 48 17.17 14.29 4.84
N GLY A 49 15.92 14.58 4.49
CA GLY A 49 15.57 15.06 3.16
C GLY A 49 15.59 13.97 2.07
N PRO A 50 15.61 14.37 0.79
CA PRO A 50 15.64 13.45 -0.34
C PRO A 50 17.03 12.83 -0.57
N CYS A 51 17.07 11.66 -1.19
CA CYS A 51 18.28 11.02 -1.68
C CYS A 51 18.25 11.02 -3.21
N PRO A 52 19.15 11.74 -3.90
CA PRO A 52 19.12 11.85 -5.37
C PRO A 52 19.17 10.47 -6.05
N GLY A 53 18.16 10.15 -6.87
CA GLY A 53 18.10 8.89 -7.61
C GLY A 53 17.61 7.67 -6.80
N TYR A 54 17.28 7.84 -5.52
CA TYR A 54 16.82 6.76 -4.65
C TYR A 54 15.48 7.07 -3.97
N GLU A 55 14.72 6.03 -3.70
CA GLU A 55 13.45 6.06 -2.98
C GLU A 55 13.54 5.07 -1.80
N VAL A 56 12.88 5.41 -0.69
CA VAL A 56 12.69 4.45 0.41
C VAL A 56 11.53 3.55 0.02
N ASP A 57 11.75 2.25 0.05
CA ASP A 57 10.76 1.24 -0.29
C ASP A 57 10.66 0.17 0.80
N HIS A 58 9.53 -0.50 0.88
CA HIS A 58 9.34 -1.59 1.83
C HIS A 58 9.87 -2.92 1.26
N ILE A 59 10.67 -3.67 2.02
CA ILE A 59 11.22 -4.97 1.59
C ILE A 59 10.06 -5.93 1.27
N VAL A 60 9.13 -6.09 2.22
CA VAL A 60 7.83 -6.73 2.01
C VAL A 60 6.78 -5.63 1.81
N PRO A 61 6.02 -5.63 0.70
CA PRO A 61 5.05 -4.59 0.45
C PRO A 61 3.90 -4.65 1.48
N LEU A 62 3.42 -3.48 1.93
CA LEU A 62 2.39 -3.38 2.97
C LEU A 62 1.11 -4.17 2.62
N CYS A 63 0.69 -4.12 1.36
CA CYS A 63 -0.46 -4.87 0.84
C CYS A 63 -0.37 -6.40 1.01
N ALA A 64 0.83 -6.93 1.23
CA ALA A 64 1.11 -8.35 1.39
C ALA A 64 1.50 -8.69 2.83
N GLY A 65 1.12 -7.84 3.80
CA GLY A 65 1.40 -8.02 5.22
C GLY A 65 2.76 -7.48 5.67
N GLY A 66 3.42 -6.66 4.85
CA GLY A 66 4.64 -5.97 5.28
C GLY A 66 4.36 -4.95 6.39
N LEU A 67 5.22 -4.90 7.40
CA LEU A 67 5.11 -3.92 8.48
C LEU A 67 5.59 -2.54 8.02
N ASP A 68 4.94 -1.48 8.49
CA ASP A 68 5.37 -0.11 8.22
C ASP A 68 6.40 0.38 9.25
N THR A 69 7.57 -0.27 9.26
CA THR A 69 8.66 0.00 10.22
C THR A 69 10.00 0.13 9.50
N PRO A 70 11.00 0.83 10.08
CA PRO A 70 12.34 0.95 9.50
C PRO A 70 12.99 -0.39 9.16
N ALA A 71 12.73 -1.43 9.96
CA ALA A 71 13.27 -2.77 9.74
C ALA A 71 12.77 -3.43 8.44
N ASN A 72 11.61 -2.99 7.92
CA ASN A 72 11.07 -3.44 6.66
C ASN A 72 11.29 -2.41 5.53
N MET A 73 12.22 -1.48 5.69
CA MET A 73 12.52 -0.46 4.68
C MET A 73 13.92 -0.66 4.09
N GLN A 74 14.10 -0.19 2.85
CA GLN A 74 15.36 -0.22 2.14
C GLN A 74 15.47 0.97 1.18
N TRP A 75 16.70 1.36 0.85
CA TRP A 75 16.97 2.26 -0.26
C TRP A 75 16.94 1.49 -1.58
N LEU A 76 16.19 1.97 -2.56
CA LEU A 76 16.23 1.47 -3.92
C LEU A 76 16.49 2.60 -4.91
N THR A 77 17.20 2.30 -5.98
CA THR A 77 17.22 3.21 -7.13
C THR A 77 15.80 3.33 -7.69
N ARG A 78 15.47 4.47 -8.30
CA ARG A 78 14.14 4.65 -8.91
C ARG A 78 13.82 3.59 -9.97
N GLN A 79 14.84 3.05 -10.64
CA GLN A 79 14.68 1.94 -11.59
C GLN A 79 14.34 0.63 -10.87
N ALA A 80 15.13 0.24 -9.86
CA ALA A 80 14.89 -0.97 -9.09
C ALA A 80 13.52 -0.93 -8.38
N HIS A 81 13.14 0.22 -7.85
CA HIS A 81 11.82 0.43 -7.25
C HIS A 81 10.69 0.20 -8.27
N ARG A 82 10.83 0.70 -9.52
CA ARG A 82 9.86 0.44 -10.59
C ARG A 82 9.77 -1.04 -10.96
N GLU A 83 10.90 -1.73 -11.05
CA GLU A 83 10.95 -3.16 -11.37
C GLU A 83 10.30 -4.00 -10.27
N LYS A 84 10.66 -3.73 -9.00
CA LYS A 84 10.04 -4.36 -7.84
C LYS A 84 8.53 -4.09 -7.77
N THR A 85 8.09 -2.86 -8.05
CA THR A 85 6.66 -2.51 -8.06
C THR A 85 5.85 -3.40 -9.01
N LYS A 86 6.38 -3.77 -10.19
CA LYS A 86 5.69 -4.66 -11.13
C LYS A 86 5.42 -6.04 -10.51
N VAL A 87 6.39 -6.57 -9.77
CA VAL A 87 6.28 -7.86 -9.08
C VAL A 87 5.37 -7.74 -7.86
N ASP A 88 5.51 -6.66 -7.09
CA ASP A 88 4.72 -6.42 -5.88
C ASP A 88 3.25 -6.25 -6.19
N VAL A 89 2.86 -5.63 -7.30
CA VAL A 89 1.45 -5.54 -7.72
C VAL A 89 0.83 -6.94 -7.84
N MET A 90 1.57 -7.91 -8.39
CA MET A 90 1.09 -9.29 -8.48
C MET A 90 1.01 -9.95 -7.09
N ARG A 91 1.99 -9.70 -6.22
CA ARG A 91 1.98 -10.17 -4.83
C ARG A 91 0.82 -9.60 -4.02
N CYS A 92 0.57 -8.30 -4.15
CA CYS A 92 -0.57 -7.61 -3.57
C CYS A 92 -1.88 -8.24 -4.04
N ARG A 93 -2.07 -8.43 -5.36
CA ARG A 93 -3.29 -9.03 -5.93
C ARG A 93 -3.59 -10.41 -5.38
N ARG A 94 -2.56 -11.24 -5.15
CA ARG A 94 -2.72 -12.56 -4.52
C ARG A 94 -3.02 -12.48 -3.02
N SER A 95 -2.60 -11.40 -2.38
CA SER A 95 -2.82 -11.16 -0.95
C SER A 95 -4.19 -10.53 -0.70
N PHE A 96 -4.75 -9.76 -1.65
CA PHE A 96 -6.14 -9.29 -1.65
C PHE A 96 -7.11 -10.48 -1.80
N GLY A 97 -7.41 -11.14 -0.69
CA GLY A 97 -8.21 -12.37 -0.58
C GLY A 97 -7.79 -13.22 0.62
N ARG A 98 -6.56 -13.05 1.10
CA ARG A 98 -6.11 -13.45 2.43
C ARG A 98 -5.92 -12.16 3.21
N SER A 99 -6.89 -11.74 4.00
CA SER A 99 -6.59 -10.71 4.99
C SER A 99 -5.49 -11.23 5.93
N PRO A 100 -4.41 -10.47 6.17
CA PRO A 100 -3.96 -10.33 7.53
C PRO A 100 -4.21 -8.88 7.96
N GLN A 101 -4.97 -8.78 9.06
CA GLN A 101 -5.16 -7.59 9.89
C GLN A 101 -3.84 -7.17 10.55
N PRO A 102 -3.80 -6.14 11.42
CA PRO A 102 -4.65 -4.94 11.58
C PRO A 102 -3.90 -3.63 11.22
#